data_AF-A0A0H4B9T4-F1
#
_entry.id   AF-A0A0H4B9T4-F1
#
_cell.length_a   1.000
_cell.length_b   1.000
_cell.length_c   1.000
_cell.angle_alpha   90.00
_cell.angle_beta   90.00
_cell.angle_gamma   90.00
#
_symmetry.space_group_name_H-M   'P 1'
#
loop_
_entity.id
_entity.type
_entity.pdbx_description
1 polymer ?
#
loop_
_entity_poly.entity_id
_entity_poly.type
_entity_poly.pdbx_seq_one_letter_code
_entity_poly.pdbx_strand_id
1 'polypeptide(L)'
;MVTEEQLTALDLTVWLGSTERAAAFDFSNQSTISRRNQKVLKRFGIDLKRNNAELLVSGELLLLDLERQVHQIARLKHERGLRLQVPFWLQQSPGLVVPKSWKMNSARAHFSCTNPVTLVREHVLDACLATPTQIPDDRDDLFILELHQRPIDLTLLHHTKESQGDLEDRFRWSLENGNLELKLMPFLPTSCCERSQQWFDQLLMISDPSRQDSTDLWPSRHAGESFFIAYLTPEMRAAQPLANKVYEHFEPYTYTESLIVLAQHTNEPAVLALIESLQQQIGH
;
A
#
# COMPACT_ATOMS: atom_id res chain seq x y z
N MET A 1 -10.37 -31.65 -7.76
CA MET A 1 -10.81 -30.37 -8.32
C MET A 1 -11.68 -29.70 -7.28
N VAL A 2 -11.35 -28.46 -6.93
CA VAL A 2 -12.24 -27.63 -6.11
C VAL A 2 -13.14 -26.84 -7.06
N THR A 3 -14.26 -26.32 -6.58
CA THR A 3 -15.09 -25.45 -7.44
C THR A 3 -14.50 -24.05 -7.49
N GLU A 4 -14.86 -23.27 -8.53
CA GLU A 4 -14.47 -21.86 -8.65
C GLU A 4 -14.83 -21.05 -7.40
N GLU A 5 -16.04 -21.26 -6.86
CA GLU A 5 -16.49 -20.61 -5.63
C GLU A 5 -15.64 -21.00 -4.41
N GLN A 6 -15.18 -22.24 -4.34
CA GLN A 6 -14.37 -22.72 -3.23
C GLN A 6 -12.99 -22.08 -3.24
N LEU A 7 -12.32 -22.10 -4.41
CA LEU A 7 -11.02 -21.46 -4.55
C LEU A 7 -11.11 -19.94 -4.36
N THR A 8 -12.15 -19.32 -4.92
CA THR A 8 -12.43 -17.89 -4.73
C THR A 8 -12.59 -17.53 -3.26
N ALA A 9 -13.28 -18.34 -2.46
CA ALA A 9 -13.42 -18.07 -1.03
C ALA A 9 -12.06 -18.06 -0.30
N LEU A 10 -11.17 -18.99 -0.62
CA LEU A 10 -9.83 -19.04 -0.03
C LEU A 10 -9.01 -17.83 -0.46
N ASP A 11 -8.96 -17.54 -1.76
CA ASP A 11 -8.18 -16.45 -2.33
C ASP A 11 -8.64 -15.08 -1.81
N LEU A 12 -9.95 -14.84 -1.74
CA LEU A 12 -10.49 -13.61 -1.14
C LEU A 12 -10.14 -13.51 0.35
N THR A 13 -10.08 -14.64 1.07
CA THR A 13 -9.68 -14.64 2.49
C THR A 13 -8.21 -14.29 2.65
N VAL A 14 -7.34 -14.83 1.80
CA VAL A 14 -5.90 -14.52 1.76
C VAL A 14 -5.70 -13.05 1.41
N TRP A 15 -6.30 -12.59 0.31
CA TRP A 15 -6.18 -11.21 -0.17
C TRP A 15 -6.71 -10.18 0.85
N LEU A 16 -7.91 -10.39 1.38
CA LEU A 16 -8.57 -9.40 2.25
C LEU A 16 -8.21 -9.58 3.74
N GLY A 17 -7.47 -10.63 4.09
CA GLY A 17 -6.96 -10.89 5.43
C GLY A 17 -8.01 -11.35 6.46
N SER A 18 -9.27 -11.59 6.04
CA SER A 18 -10.29 -12.20 6.91
C SER A 18 -11.45 -12.82 6.14
N THR A 19 -12.06 -13.85 6.74
CA THR A 19 -13.28 -14.48 6.19
C THR A 19 -14.48 -13.54 6.18
N GLU A 20 -14.51 -12.57 7.10
CA GLU A 20 -15.58 -11.57 7.18
C GLU A 20 -15.51 -10.60 5.99
N ARG A 21 -14.31 -10.11 5.66
CA ARG A 21 -14.11 -9.23 4.50
C ARG A 21 -14.34 -9.97 3.19
N ALA A 22 -13.87 -11.22 3.09
CA ALA A 22 -14.16 -12.08 1.96
C ALA A 22 -15.67 -12.31 1.77
N ALA A 23 -16.41 -12.52 2.85
CA ALA A 23 -17.86 -12.68 2.81
C ALA A 23 -18.57 -11.41 2.31
N ALA A 24 -18.17 -10.24 2.82
CA ALA A 24 -18.70 -8.96 2.35
C ALA A 24 -18.39 -8.70 0.87
N PHE A 25 -17.19 -9.07 0.41
CA PHE A 25 -16.77 -8.91 -0.98
C PHE A 25 -17.51 -9.85 -1.95
N ASP A 26 -17.76 -11.09 -1.52
CA ASP A 26 -18.45 -12.13 -2.30
C ASP A 26 -19.99 -12.07 -2.19
N PHE A 27 -20.54 -11.12 -1.41
CA PHE A 27 -21.96 -11.08 -1.05
C PHE A 27 -22.46 -12.41 -0.43
N SER A 28 -21.61 -13.03 0.38
CA SER A 28 -21.83 -14.32 1.04
C SER A 28 -21.85 -14.18 2.56
N ASN A 29 -22.26 -15.24 3.27
CA ASN A 29 -22.14 -15.32 4.73
C ASN A 29 -20.74 -15.81 5.15
N GLN A 30 -20.21 -15.30 6.27
CA GLN A 30 -18.91 -15.72 6.81
C GLN A 30 -18.81 -17.23 7.04
N SER A 31 -19.90 -17.87 7.50
CA SER A 31 -19.95 -19.33 7.70
C SER A 31 -19.84 -20.10 6.38
N THR A 32 -20.34 -19.55 5.28
CA THR A 32 -20.20 -20.14 3.94
C THR A 32 -18.77 -20.04 3.44
N ILE A 33 -18.13 -18.87 3.58
CA ILE A 33 -16.71 -18.68 3.24
C ILE A 33 -15.84 -19.63 4.05
N SER A 34 -16.03 -19.70 5.37
CA SER A 34 -15.26 -20.60 6.24
C SER A 34 -15.38 -22.08 5.83
N ARG A 35 -16.60 -22.55 5.54
CA ARG A 35 -16.81 -23.93 5.04
C ARG A 35 -16.15 -24.18 3.70
N ARG A 36 -16.19 -23.20 2.77
CA ARG A 36 -15.53 -23.31 1.47
C ARG A 36 -14.01 -23.37 1.64
N ASN A 37 -13.42 -22.52 2.47
CA ASN A 37 -12.00 -22.54 2.79
C ASN A 37 -11.57 -23.91 3.35
N GLN A 38 -12.28 -24.43 4.34
CA GLN A 38 -11.97 -25.75 4.93
C GLN A 38 -11.98 -26.88 3.89
N LYS A 39 -12.88 -26.82 2.89
CA LYS A 39 -12.89 -27.81 1.79
C LYS A 39 -11.62 -27.71 0.94
N VAL A 40 -11.18 -26.50 0.59
CA VAL A 40 -9.95 -26.28 -0.19
C VAL A 40 -8.73 -26.74 0.61
N LEU A 41 -8.59 -26.27 1.84
CA LEU A 41 -7.47 -26.63 2.72
C LEU A 41 -7.33 -28.15 2.87
N LYS A 42 -8.44 -28.84 3.19
CA LYS A 42 -8.47 -30.30 3.30
C LYS A 42 -8.16 -31.00 1.97
N ARG A 43 -8.62 -30.45 0.85
CA ARG A 43 -8.44 -31.07 -0.47
C ARG A 43 -6.99 -31.05 -0.91
N PHE A 44 -6.27 -29.97 -0.62
CA PHE A 44 -4.87 -29.79 -0.99
C PHE A 44 -3.88 -30.20 0.11
N GLY A 45 -4.36 -30.51 1.33
CA GLY A 45 -3.46 -30.87 2.44
C GLY A 45 -2.62 -29.68 2.91
N ILE A 46 -3.19 -28.48 2.84
CA ILE A 46 -2.55 -27.19 3.16
C ILE A 46 -3.23 -26.54 4.36
N ASP A 47 -2.52 -25.66 5.04
CA ASP A 47 -2.99 -24.92 6.20
C ASP A 47 -3.04 -23.42 5.93
N LEU A 48 -3.95 -22.73 6.61
CA LEU A 48 -4.02 -21.26 6.63
C LEU A 48 -3.47 -20.77 7.97
N LYS A 49 -2.36 -20.02 7.94
CA LYS A 49 -1.68 -19.48 9.11
C LYS A 49 -1.78 -17.96 9.15
N ARG A 50 -1.79 -17.39 10.36
CA ARG A 50 -1.75 -15.94 10.55
C ARG A 50 -0.34 -15.52 10.96
N ASN A 51 0.26 -14.59 10.23
CA ASN A 51 1.57 -14.01 10.51
C ASN A 51 1.48 -12.49 10.49
N ASN A 52 1.83 -11.81 11.60
CA ASN A 52 1.91 -10.34 11.67
C ASN A 52 0.76 -9.58 10.97
N ALA A 53 -0.48 -10.04 11.22
CA ALA A 53 -1.74 -9.57 10.64
C ALA A 53 -2.15 -10.10 9.25
N GLU A 54 -1.27 -10.80 8.54
CA GLU A 54 -1.56 -11.42 7.23
C GLU A 54 -1.97 -12.89 7.35
N LEU A 55 -2.74 -13.38 6.37
CA LEU A 55 -3.11 -14.79 6.25
C LEU A 55 -2.33 -15.42 5.10
N LEU A 56 -1.54 -16.43 5.42
CA LEU A 56 -0.67 -17.13 4.49
C LEU A 56 -1.07 -18.60 4.40
N VAL A 57 -1.01 -19.15 3.19
CA VAL A 57 -1.19 -20.58 2.97
C VAL A 57 0.16 -21.26 3.15
N SER A 58 0.20 -22.41 3.83
CA SER A 58 1.42 -23.19 4.04
C SER A 58 1.20 -24.68 3.77
N GLY A 59 2.23 -25.37 3.29
CA GLY A 59 2.18 -26.76 2.88
C GLY A 59 2.77 -26.95 1.48
N GLU A 60 2.41 -28.05 0.80
CA GLU A 60 2.78 -28.28 -0.59
C GLU A 60 1.83 -27.52 -1.52
N LEU A 61 2.29 -26.41 -2.09
CA LEU A 61 1.42 -25.44 -2.80
C LEU A 61 1.29 -25.70 -4.31
N LEU A 62 2.13 -26.59 -4.89
CA LEU A 62 2.18 -26.80 -6.34
C LEU A 62 0.81 -27.06 -6.97
N LEU A 63 0.00 -27.94 -6.36
CA LEU A 63 -1.34 -28.25 -6.87
C LEU A 63 -2.32 -27.09 -6.72
N LEU A 64 -2.19 -26.28 -5.66
CA LEU A 64 -3.00 -25.09 -5.47
C LEU A 64 -2.68 -24.05 -6.54
N ASP A 65 -1.39 -23.80 -6.78
CA ASP A 65 -0.94 -22.81 -7.75
C ASP A 65 -1.36 -23.17 -9.18
N LEU A 66 -1.29 -24.45 -9.55
CA LEU A 66 -1.80 -24.94 -10.84
C LEU A 66 -3.31 -24.72 -10.98
N GLU A 67 -4.11 -24.97 -9.93
CA GLU A 67 -5.55 -24.70 -9.95
C GLU A 67 -5.82 -23.19 -10.08
N ARG A 68 -5.07 -22.36 -9.35
CA ARG A 68 -5.22 -20.90 -9.42
C ARG A 68 -4.85 -20.33 -10.78
N GLN A 69 -3.82 -20.87 -11.45
CA GLN A 69 -3.47 -20.53 -12.83
C GLN A 69 -4.64 -20.77 -13.78
N VAL A 70 -5.26 -21.95 -13.73
CA VAL A 70 -6.42 -22.29 -14.57
C VAL A 70 -7.57 -21.32 -14.31
N HIS A 71 -7.83 -20.98 -13.04
CA HIS A 71 -8.90 -20.06 -12.68
C HIS A 71 -8.59 -18.62 -13.07
N GLN A 72 -7.34 -18.17 -12.99
CA GLN A 72 -6.93 -16.84 -13.47
C GLN A 72 -7.16 -16.73 -14.97
N ILE A 73 -6.75 -17.73 -15.76
CA ILE A 73 -7.02 -17.78 -17.20
C ILE A 73 -8.52 -17.69 -17.48
N ALA A 74 -9.35 -18.41 -16.72
CA ALA A 74 -10.81 -18.34 -16.85
C ALA A 74 -11.36 -16.93 -16.55
N ARG A 75 -10.89 -16.28 -15.47
CA ARG A 75 -11.30 -14.91 -15.11
C ARG A 75 -10.93 -13.90 -16.20
N LEU A 76 -9.73 -14.01 -16.76
CA LEU A 76 -9.24 -13.14 -17.84
C LEU A 76 -10.06 -13.33 -19.12
N LYS A 77 -10.24 -14.58 -19.56
CA LYS A 77 -10.99 -14.89 -20.80
C LYS A 77 -12.47 -14.53 -20.73
N HIS A 78 -13.07 -14.61 -19.55
CA HIS A 78 -14.49 -14.31 -19.37
C HIS A 78 -14.75 -12.91 -18.81
N GLU A 79 -13.70 -12.15 -18.53
CA GLU A 79 -13.76 -10.81 -17.92
C GLU A 79 -14.63 -10.76 -16.67
N ARG A 80 -14.51 -11.78 -15.81
CA ARG A 80 -15.37 -11.96 -14.64
C ARG A 80 -14.58 -12.14 -13.37
N GLY A 81 -14.88 -11.29 -12.41
CA GLY A 81 -14.29 -11.37 -11.08
C GLY A 81 -12.80 -11.09 -11.07
N LEU A 82 -12.30 -10.26 -12.01
CA LEU A 82 -10.91 -9.84 -12.04
C LEU A 82 -10.59 -9.00 -10.81
N ARG A 83 -9.42 -9.23 -10.23
CA ARG A 83 -9.07 -8.69 -8.91
C ARG A 83 -7.89 -7.73 -9.04
N LEU A 84 -8.13 -6.48 -8.62
CA LEU A 84 -7.11 -5.45 -8.55
C LEU A 84 -6.89 -5.03 -7.09
N GLN A 85 -5.67 -5.19 -6.60
CA GLN A 85 -5.27 -4.57 -5.33
C GLN A 85 -4.87 -3.12 -5.57
N VAL A 86 -5.50 -2.20 -4.85
CA VAL A 86 -5.24 -0.76 -4.90
C VAL A 86 -4.98 -0.23 -3.48
N PRO A 87 -3.89 0.52 -3.26
CA PRO A 87 -3.64 1.21 -2.00
C PRO A 87 -4.78 2.14 -1.59
N PHE A 88 -5.01 2.25 -0.27
CA PHE A 88 -6.12 3.03 0.27
C PHE A 88 -6.17 4.47 -0.25
N TRP A 89 -5.02 5.16 -0.29
CA TRP A 89 -4.96 6.56 -0.70
C TRP A 89 -5.31 6.77 -2.18
N LEU A 90 -4.91 5.85 -3.06
CA LEU A 90 -5.27 5.93 -4.49
C LEU A 90 -6.77 5.67 -4.72
N GLN A 91 -7.41 4.86 -3.88
CA GLN A 91 -8.86 4.67 -3.95
C GLN A 91 -9.65 5.91 -3.51
N GLN A 92 -9.03 6.82 -2.75
CA GLN A 92 -9.65 8.10 -2.39
C GLN A 92 -9.45 9.16 -3.48
N SER A 93 -8.65 8.88 -4.52
CA SER A 93 -8.45 9.81 -5.62
C SER A 93 -9.73 9.89 -6.48
N PRO A 94 -10.29 11.10 -6.72
CA PRO A 94 -11.55 11.28 -7.43
C PRO A 94 -11.52 10.83 -8.91
N GLY A 95 -10.34 10.53 -9.46
CA GLY A 95 -10.17 10.11 -10.85
C GLY A 95 -10.05 8.60 -11.08
N LEU A 96 -9.89 7.78 -10.03
CA LEU A 96 -9.64 6.35 -10.22
C LEU A 96 -10.93 5.60 -10.55
N VAL A 97 -11.07 5.20 -11.82
CA VAL A 97 -12.16 4.38 -12.34
C VAL A 97 -11.58 3.17 -13.04
N VAL A 98 -11.95 1.97 -12.58
CA VAL A 98 -11.51 0.72 -13.20
C VAL A 98 -12.59 0.18 -14.16
N PRO A 99 -12.22 -0.60 -15.20
CA PRO A 99 -13.20 -1.23 -16.07
C PRO A 99 -14.14 -2.15 -15.28
N LYS A 100 -15.40 -2.30 -15.72
CA LYS A 100 -16.48 -2.99 -14.98
C LYS A 100 -16.17 -4.46 -14.60
N SER A 101 -15.31 -5.12 -15.37
CA SER A 101 -14.88 -6.50 -15.13
C SER A 101 -13.95 -6.65 -13.93
N TRP A 102 -13.32 -5.55 -13.50
CA TRP A 102 -12.39 -5.47 -12.38
C TRP A 102 -13.10 -5.10 -11.07
N LYS A 103 -12.67 -5.75 -9.99
CA LYS A 103 -13.08 -5.46 -8.62
C LYS A 103 -11.86 -5.08 -7.80
N MET A 104 -11.96 -3.93 -7.13
CA MET A 104 -10.94 -3.45 -6.20
C MET A 104 -11.20 -3.94 -4.77
N ASN A 105 -10.16 -4.11 -3.97
CA ASN A 105 -10.29 -4.26 -2.52
C ASN A 105 -11.05 -3.08 -1.91
N SER A 106 -11.67 -3.28 -0.74
CA SER A 106 -12.40 -2.20 -0.06
C SER A 106 -11.50 -1.04 0.36
N ALA A 107 -11.98 0.18 0.15
CA ALA A 107 -11.34 1.43 0.58
C ALA A 107 -11.40 1.61 2.11
N ARG A 108 -10.53 0.92 2.86
CA ARG A 108 -10.46 1.03 4.32
C ARG A 108 -9.04 1.42 4.75
N ALA A 109 -8.91 2.46 5.56
CA ALA A 109 -7.61 2.93 6.04
C ALA A 109 -6.84 1.87 6.86
N HIS A 110 -7.54 0.97 7.57
CA HIS A 110 -6.92 -0.12 8.33
C HIS A 110 -6.70 -1.40 7.50
N PHE A 111 -6.94 -1.35 6.19
CA PHE A 111 -6.61 -2.43 5.28
C PHE A 111 -5.31 -2.08 4.55
N SER A 112 -4.24 -2.77 4.92
CA SER A 112 -2.96 -2.72 4.21
C SER A 112 -2.63 -4.12 3.74
N CYS A 113 -2.27 -4.25 2.46
CA CYS A 113 -1.76 -5.48 1.87
C CYS A 113 -0.25 -5.30 1.77
N THR A 114 0.54 -6.04 2.57
CA THR A 114 1.98 -5.79 2.67
C THR A 114 2.69 -6.22 1.41
N ASN A 115 2.33 -7.39 0.86
CA ASN A 115 2.99 -7.96 -0.31
C ASN A 115 2.01 -8.30 -1.45
N PRO A 116 1.50 -7.28 -2.17
CA PRO A 116 0.55 -7.48 -3.25
C PRO A 116 1.16 -8.18 -4.47
N VAL A 117 2.49 -8.07 -4.67
CA VAL A 117 3.20 -8.70 -5.79
C VAL A 117 3.24 -10.22 -5.62
N THR A 118 3.48 -10.71 -4.40
CA THR A 118 3.38 -12.14 -4.10
C THR A 118 1.99 -12.68 -4.43
N LEU A 119 0.91 -11.95 -4.12
CA LEU A 119 -0.44 -12.39 -4.45
C LEU A 119 -0.72 -12.44 -5.95
N VAL A 120 -0.05 -11.61 -6.76
CA VAL A 120 -0.07 -11.70 -8.23
C VAL A 120 0.66 -12.97 -8.69
N ARG A 121 1.85 -13.24 -8.15
CA ARG A 121 2.63 -14.47 -8.42
C ARG A 121 1.90 -15.75 -8.01
N GLU A 122 1.13 -15.70 -6.94
CA GLU A 122 0.29 -16.80 -6.48
C GLU A 122 -1.03 -16.90 -7.25
N HIS A 123 -1.28 -16.05 -8.26
CA HIS A 123 -2.50 -16.04 -9.08
C HIS A 123 -3.79 -15.79 -8.27
N VAL A 124 -3.63 -15.26 -7.04
CA VAL A 124 -4.71 -14.79 -6.16
C VAL A 124 -5.28 -13.48 -6.69
N LEU A 125 -4.39 -12.58 -7.13
CA LEU A 125 -4.69 -11.32 -7.80
C LEU A 125 -4.39 -11.41 -9.29
N ASP A 126 -5.11 -10.60 -10.08
CA ASP A 126 -4.88 -10.49 -11.51
C ASP A 126 -4.03 -9.26 -11.85
N ALA A 127 -4.06 -8.24 -10.99
CA ALA A 127 -3.17 -7.09 -11.02
C ALA A 127 -3.05 -6.44 -9.63
N CYS A 128 -2.02 -5.63 -9.43
CA CYS A 128 -1.93 -4.73 -8.27
C CYS A 128 -1.27 -3.40 -8.61
N LEU A 129 -1.65 -2.35 -7.86
CA LEU A 129 -0.87 -1.12 -7.76
C LEU A 129 0.04 -1.23 -6.53
N ALA A 130 1.34 -1.13 -6.76
CA ALA A 130 2.36 -1.28 -5.72
C ALA A 130 3.22 -0.03 -5.59
N THR A 131 3.67 0.23 -4.37
CA THR A 131 4.68 1.25 -4.09
C THR A 131 6.06 0.75 -4.51
N PRO A 132 7.05 1.64 -4.76
CA PRO A 132 8.42 1.21 -5.08
C PRO A 132 9.03 0.25 -4.05
N THR A 133 8.67 0.40 -2.77
CA THR A 133 9.18 -0.44 -1.67
C THR A 133 8.48 -1.80 -1.57
N GLN A 134 7.44 -2.04 -2.37
CA GLN A 134 6.72 -3.32 -2.46
C GLN A 134 7.10 -4.11 -3.73
N ILE A 135 7.82 -3.49 -4.67
CA ILE A 135 8.30 -4.16 -5.88
C ILE A 135 9.60 -4.89 -5.53
N PRO A 136 9.66 -6.22 -5.66
CA PRO A 136 10.87 -6.96 -5.35
C PRO A 136 11.95 -6.73 -6.43
N ASP A 137 13.18 -7.14 -6.14
CA ASP A 137 14.30 -7.03 -7.09
C ASP A 137 14.22 -8.05 -8.24
N ASP A 138 13.64 -9.22 -7.98
CA ASP A 138 13.35 -10.23 -9.00
C ASP A 138 12.09 -9.81 -9.78
N ARG A 139 12.21 -9.55 -11.08
CA ARG A 139 11.11 -8.95 -11.88
C ARG A 139 10.86 -9.64 -13.22
N ASP A 140 11.56 -10.73 -13.50
CA ASP A 140 11.58 -11.37 -14.84
C ASP A 140 10.20 -11.91 -15.27
N ASP A 141 9.35 -12.25 -14.30
CA ASP A 141 8.00 -12.75 -14.48
C ASP A 141 6.92 -11.65 -14.49
N LEU A 142 7.30 -10.39 -14.24
CA LEU A 142 6.38 -9.28 -14.04
C LEU A 142 6.44 -8.28 -15.21
N PHE A 143 5.26 -7.81 -15.63
CA PHE A 143 5.15 -6.58 -16.38
C PHE A 143 4.86 -5.43 -15.40
N ILE A 144 5.71 -4.41 -15.45
CA ILE A 144 5.65 -3.26 -14.56
C ILE A 144 5.43 -2.02 -15.41
N LEU A 145 4.28 -1.38 -15.23
CA LEU A 145 3.96 -0.10 -15.84
C LEU A 145 4.04 0.99 -14.78
N GLU A 146 5.05 1.84 -14.88
CA GLU A 146 5.15 3.05 -14.09
C GLU A 146 3.99 3.97 -14.47
N LEU A 147 3.15 4.30 -13.49
CA LEU A 147 2.01 5.17 -13.73
C LEU A 147 2.49 6.61 -13.65
N HIS A 148 2.81 7.10 -12.45
CA HIS A 148 3.17 8.50 -12.24
C HIS A 148 4.15 8.69 -11.10
N GLN A 149 5.03 9.68 -11.27
CA GLN A 149 5.96 10.13 -10.23
C GLN A 149 5.28 11.19 -9.36
N ARG A 150 5.39 11.03 -8.04
CA ARG A 150 4.91 11.98 -7.02
C ARG A 150 6.06 12.34 -6.08
N PRO A 151 6.14 13.61 -5.65
CA PRO A 151 7.04 13.97 -4.57
C PRO A 151 6.49 13.43 -3.25
N ILE A 152 7.40 12.92 -2.41
CA ILE A 152 7.11 12.70 -1.00
C ILE A 152 7.48 13.95 -0.22
N ASP A 153 6.55 14.38 0.60
CA ASP A 153 6.57 15.63 1.33
C ASP A 153 6.71 15.40 2.83
N LEU A 154 7.58 16.15 3.50
CA LEU A 154 7.56 16.22 4.96
C LEU A 154 6.37 17.09 5.42
N THR A 155 5.41 16.46 6.08
CA THR A 155 4.17 17.07 6.53
C THR A 155 4.20 17.24 8.04
N LEU A 156 3.94 18.45 8.53
CA LEU A 156 3.80 18.73 9.94
C LEU A 156 2.36 18.44 10.39
N LEU A 157 2.20 17.79 11.53
CA LEU A 157 0.90 17.36 12.03
C LEU A 157 0.44 18.26 13.19
N HIS A 158 0.50 19.58 12.98
CA HIS A 158 0.18 20.58 14.00
C HIS A 158 -1.08 21.38 13.65
N HIS A 159 -2.03 21.53 14.58
CA HIS A 159 -3.37 22.05 14.28
C HIS A 159 -3.52 23.58 14.34
N THR A 160 -2.47 24.36 14.59
CA THR A 160 -2.61 25.82 14.73
C THR A 160 -2.62 26.54 13.38
N LYS A 161 -3.40 27.63 13.32
CA LYS A 161 -3.46 28.57 12.19
C LYS A 161 -2.29 29.56 12.24
N GLU A 162 -1.08 29.04 12.40
CA GLU A 162 0.13 29.86 12.40
C GLU A 162 0.57 30.18 10.97
N SER A 163 1.28 31.30 10.80
CA SER A 163 1.91 31.64 9.54
C SER A 163 3.04 30.67 9.22
N GLN A 164 3.26 30.39 7.93
CA GLN A 164 4.29 29.44 7.47
C GLN A 164 5.68 29.69 8.05
N GLY A 165 6.13 30.95 8.14
CA GLY A 165 7.44 31.27 8.71
C GLY A 165 7.59 30.91 10.20
N ASP A 166 6.51 31.01 10.97
CA ASP A 166 6.51 30.62 12.39
C ASP A 166 6.63 29.10 12.55
N LEU A 167 6.06 28.33 11.61
CA LEU A 167 6.15 26.88 11.58
C LEU A 167 7.54 26.38 11.17
N GLU A 168 8.18 27.06 10.22
CA GLU A 168 9.56 26.76 9.79
C GLU A 168 10.55 27.01 10.93
N ASP A 169 10.44 28.15 11.62
CA ASP A 169 11.26 28.47 12.79
C ASP A 169 11.08 27.44 13.92
N ARG A 170 9.83 27.03 14.19
CA ARG A 170 9.50 25.99 15.18
C ARG A 170 10.04 24.63 14.80
N PHE A 171 9.91 24.25 13.53
CA PHE A 171 10.47 23.00 13.03
C PHE A 171 11.99 22.96 13.20
N ARG A 172 12.69 24.03 12.82
CA ARG A 172 14.15 24.14 12.99
C ARG A 172 14.55 23.98 14.45
N TRP A 173 13.90 24.70 15.35
CA TRP A 173 14.19 24.62 16.79
C TRP A 173 13.97 23.20 17.32
N SER A 174 12.86 22.54 16.95
CA SER A 174 12.59 21.17 17.40
C SER A 174 13.53 20.13 16.80
N LEU A 175 14.01 20.35 15.58
CA LEU A 175 15.02 19.51 14.93
C LEU A 175 16.35 19.57 15.70
N GLU A 176 16.81 20.77 16.05
CA GLU A 176 18.06 21.00 16.79
C GLU A 176 18.00 20.47 18.24
N ASN A 177 16.82 20.52 18.87
CA ASN A 177 16.61 20.10 20.26
C ASN A 177 16.13 18.64 20.39
N GLY A 178 15.98 17.91 19.28
CA GLY A 178 15.53 16.51 19.31
C GLY A 178 14.07 16.31 19.74
N ASN A 179 13.20 17.30 19.56
CA ASN A 179 11.79 17.30 19.97
C ASN A 179 10.82 16.95 18.81
N LEU A 180 11.32 16.22 17.81
CA LEU A 180 10.53 15.74 16.67
C LEU A 180 10.15 14.27 16.87
N GLU A 181 8.91 13.92 16.53
CA GLU A 181 8.41 12.55 16.53
C GLU A 181 7.86 12.19 15.14
N LEU A 182 8.31 11.06 14.58
CA LEU A 182 7.76 10.54 13.34
C LEU A 182 6.43 9.84 13.60
N LYS A 183 5.39 10.23 12.86
CA LYS A 183 4.11 9.54 12.85
C LYS A 183 3.95 8.71 11.59
N LEU A 184 3.86 7.39 11.79
CA LEU A 184 3.59 6.43 10.72
C LEU A 184 2.08 6.30 10.52
N MET A 185 1.62 6.48 9.28
CA MET A 185 0.19 6.37 8.97
C MET A 185 -0.24 4.89 8.94
N PRO A 186 -1.39 4.53 9.53
CA PRO A 186 -1.81 3.13 9.66
C PRO A 186 -2.18 2.45 8.33
N PHE A 187 -2.40 3.24 7.28
CA PHE A 187 -2.70 2.74 5.93
C PHE A 187 -1.43 2.42 5.12
N LEU A 188 -0.24 2.82 5.60
CA LEU A 188 0.99 2.59 4.87
C LEU A 188 1.40 1.11 4.95
N PRO A 189 1.91 0.53 3.86
CA PRO A 189 2.61 -0.75 3.89
C PRO A 189 3.81 -0.70 4.84
N THR A 190 4.14 -1.85 5.44
CA THR A 190 5.31 -1.99 6.33
C THR A 190 6.59 -1.46 5.70
N SER A 191 6.85 -1.76 4.41
CA SER A 191 8.04 -1.29 3.72
C SER A 191 8.07 0.23 3.51
N CYS A 192 6.90 0.88 3.38
CA CYS A 192 6.82 2.35 3.36
C CYS A 192 7.09 2.94 4.74
N CYS A 193 6.62 2.29 5.81
CA CYS A 193 6.90 2.71 7.19
C CYS A 193 8.39 2.61 7.52
N GLU A 194 9.04 1.50 7.18
CA GLU A 194 10.49 1.31 7.33
C GLU A 194 11.27 2.37 6.57
N ARG A 195 10.85 2.67 5.33
CA ARG A 195 11.49 3.71 4.52
C ARG A 195 11.34 5.11 5.13
N SER A 196 10.16 5.41 5.68
CA SER A 196 9.89 6.69 6.36
C SER A 196 10.75 6.85 7.62
N GLN A 197 10.95 5.74 8.36
CA GLN A 197 11.86 5.71 9.50
C GLN A 197 13.31 5.99 9.08
N GLN A 198 13.78 5.36 8.00
CA GLN A 198 15.14 5.62 7.48
C GLN A 198 15.37 7.09 7.13
N TRP A 199 14.40 7.75 6.48
CA TRP A 199 14.52 9.19 6.19
C TRP A 199 14.50 10.04 7.45
N PHE A 200 13.69 9.67 8.44
CA PHE A 200 13.69 10.36 9.72
C PHE A 200 15.03 10.24 10.45
N ASP A 201 15.61 9.04 10.48
CA ASP A 201 16.92 8.82 11.09
C ASP A 201 18.00 9.63 10.36
N GLN A 202 17.96 9.68 9.02
CA GLN A 202 18.87 10.52 8.21
C GLN A 202 18.72 12.02 8.51
N LEU A 203 17.49 12.52 8.65
CA LEU A 203 17.20 13.90 9.03
C LEU A 203 17.84 14.26 10.37
N LEU A 204 17.70 13.39 11.38
CA LEU A 204 18.28 13.58 12.69
C LEU A 204 19.81 13.55 12.65
N MET A 205 20.42 12.70 11.82
CA MET A 205 21.88 12.61 11.66
C MET A 205 22.49 13.85 10.98
N ILE A 206 21.82 14.41 9.97
CA ILE A 206 22.28 15.66 9.30
C ILE A 206 22.25 16.83 10.30
N SER A 207 21.34 16.77 11.25
CA SER A 207 21.05 17.86 12.20
C SER A 207 21.78 17.70 13.54
N ASP A 208 22.73 16.76 13.65
CA ASP A 208 23.46 16.48 14.89
C ASP A 208 24.18 17.77 15.40
N PRO A 209 23.81 18.25 16.60
CA PRO A 209 24.29 19.51 17.16
C PRO A 209 25.76 19.50 17.60
N SER A 210 26.48 18.37 17.48
CA SER A 210 27.92 18.30 17.74
C SER A 210 28.79 19.11 16.76
N ARG A 211 28.19 19.81 15.78
CA ARG A 211 28.85 20.70 14.81
C ARG A 211 28.60 22.21 14.98
N GLN A 212 27.88 22.65 16.01
CA GLN A 212 27.73 24.08 16.28
C GLN A 212 28.38 24.46 17.61
N ASP A 213 29.47 25.21 17.50
CA ASP A 213 30.04 25.98 18.60
C ASP A 213 28.93 26.79 19.29
N SER A 214 28.92 26.70 20.62
CA SER A 214 28.18 27.51 21.57
C SER A 214 27.57 28.80 21.00
N THR A 215 26.28 28.78 20.68
CA THR A 215 25.45 29.98 20.63
C THR A 215 24.42 29.93 21.75
N ASP A 216 24.36 31.03 22.49
CA ASP A 216 23.65 31.21 23.75
C ASP A 216 22.23 30.62 23.77
N LEU A 217 21.94 29.82 24.79
CA LEU A 217 20.64 29.27 25.13
C LEU A 217 19.67 30.41 25.51
N TRP A 218 19.05 31.04 24.52
CA TRP A 218 17.83 31.81 24.75
C TRP A 218 16.68 30.83 25.01
N PRO A 219 15.85 31.02 26.06
CA PRO A 219 14.63 30.24 26.20
C PRO A 219 13.73 30.59 25.03
N SER A 220 13.66 29.71 24.03
CA SER A 220 12.79 29.92 22.89
C SER A 220 11.35 29.92 23.40
N ARG A 221 10.50 30.75 22.79
CA ARG A 221 9.04 30.75 22.99
C ARG A 221 8.37 29.40 22.65
N HIS A 222 9.14 28.40 22.24
CA HIS A 222 8.71 27.09 21.73
C HIS A 222 9.09 25.94 22.68
N ALA A 223 9.65 26.24 23.86
CA ALA A 223 10.01 25.25 24.86
C ALA A 223 8.77 24.50 25.39
N GLY A 224 8.74 23.16 25.24
CA GLY A 224 7.76 22.27 25.86
C GLY A 224 6.77 21.59 24.91
N GLU A 225 6.86 21.80 23.59
CA GLU A 225 5.96 21.18 22.61
C GLU A 225 6.68 20.15 21.74
N SER A 226 6.19 18.90 21.77
CA SER A 226 6.60 17.85 20.82
C SER A 226 5.85 18.02 19.50
N PHE A 227 6.56 17.89 18.37
CA PHE A 227 5.96 17.97 17.05
C PHE A 227 5.93 16.61 16.37
N PHE A 228 4.80 16.35 15.71
CA PHE A 228 4.65 15.17 14.89
C PHE A 228 4.86 15.51 13.42
N ILE A 229 5.64 14.70 12.73
CA ILE A 229 5.86 14.82 11.28
C ILE A 229 5.55 13.51 10.56
N ALA A 230 5.26 13.57 9.26
CA ALA A 230 5.03 12.39 8.43
C ALA A 230 5.53 12.62 7.00
N TYR A 231 6.01 11.57 6.33
CA TYR A 231 6.40 11.60 4.93
C TYR A 231 5.24 11.10 4.06
N LEU A 232 4.62 11.99 3.27
CA LEU A 232 3.39 11.69 2.55
C LEU A 232 3.39 12.26 1.13
N THR A 233 2.77 11.56 0.18
CA THR A 233 2.43 12.15 -1.11
C THR A 233 1.19 13.04 -1.00
N PRO A 234 0.89 13.88 -2.01
CA PRO A 234 -0.35 14.63 -2.05
C PRO A 234 -1.63 13.80 -1.88
N GLU A 235 -1.67 12.61 -2.47
CA GLU A 235 -2.80 11.67 -2.39
C GLU A 235 -2.93 11.06 -1.00
N MET A 236 -1.81 10.68 -0.37
CA MET A 236 -1.82 10.19 1.02
C MET A 236 -2.33 11.26 1.99
N ARG A 237 -1.94 12.52 1.79
CA ARG A 237 -2.44 13.68 2.54
C ARG A 237 -3.90 14.03 2.21
N ALA A 238 -4.36 13.81 0.99
CA ALA A 238 -5.77 14.00 0.64
C ALA A 238 -6.65 12.92 1.30
N ALA A 239 -6.17 11.67 1.35
CA ALA A 239 -6.85 10.56 1.99
C ALA A 239 -6.95 10.70 3.52
N GLN A 240 -6.01 11.41 4.14
CA GLN A 240 -6.07 11.81 5.53
C GLN A 240 -5.67 13.29 5.64
N PRO A 241 -6.64 14.22 5.71
CA PRO A 241 -6.36 15.65 5.80
C PRO A 241 -5.51 15.95 7.03
N LEU A 242 -4.28 16.37 6.80
CA LEU A 242 -3.31 16.75 7.80
C LEU A 242 -2.95 18.23 7.62
N ALA A 243 -2.28 18.79 8.62
CA ALA A 243 -1.94 20.20 8.63
C ALA A 243 -0.83 20.57 7.63
N ASN A 244 -0.32 21.79 7.76
CA ASN A 244 0.59 22.42 6.81
C ASN A 244 1.85 21.56 6.50
N LYS A 245 2.39 21.77 5.31
CA LYS A 245 3.62 21.11 4.83
C LYS A 245 4.85 21.95 5.18
N VAL A 246 5.95 21.27 5.54
CA VAL A 246 7.24 21.90 5.80
C VAL A 246 8.22 21.43 4.73
N TYR A 247 8.95 22.37 4.12
CA TYR A 247 9.92 22.07 3.07
C TYR A 247 11.32 22.42 3.56
N GLU A 248 12.18 21.43 3.74
CA GLU A 248 13.60 21.68 3.97
C GLU A 248 14.42 20.59 3.29
N HIS A 249 15.49 20.95 2.56
CA HIS A 249 16.63 20.17 2.03
C HIS A 249 16.54 18.62 1.93
N PHE A 250 15.36 18.06 1.72
CA PHE A 250 15.15 16.68 1.34
C PHE A 250 15.28 16.63 -0.16
N GLU A 251 16.27 15.89 -0.66
CA GLU A 251 16.18 15.38 -2.03
C GLU A 251 14.84 14.63 -2.10
N PRO A 252 13.86 15.10 -2.90
CA PRO A 252 12.54 14.52 -2.88
C PRO A 252 12.69 13.07 -3.33
N TYR A 253 12.34 12.13 -2.45
CA TYR A 253 12.20 10.76 -2.90
C TYR A 253 11.09 10.73 -3.93
N THR A 254 11.48 10.44 -5.17
CA THR A 254 10.54 10.23 -6.26
C THR A 254 9.82 8.93 -5.98
N TYR A 255 8.53 9.04 -5.72
CA TYR A 255 7.68 7.91 -5.47
C TYR A 255 6.86 7.64 -6.73
N THR A 256 7.05 6.46 -7.30
CA THR A 256 6.36 6.04 -8.53
C THR A 256 5.49 4.84 -8.23
N GLU A 257 4.17 5.02 -8.23
CA GLU A 257 3.28 3.85 -8.24
C GLU A 257 3.36 3.14 -9.56
N SER A 258 3.40 1.81 -9.48
CA SER A 258 3.42 0.95 -10.65
C SER A 258 2.23 0.02 -10.66
N LEU A 259 1.63 -0.16 -11.83
CA LEU A 259 0.77 -1.29 -12.10
C LEU A 259 1.63 -2.52 -12.37
N ILE A 260 1.32 -3.61 -11.67
CA ILE A 260 2.02 -4.89 -11.79
C ILE A 260 1.02 -5.95 -12.22
N VAL A 261 1.40 -6.70 -13.25
CA VAL A 261 0.71 -7.90 -13.75
C VAL A 261 1.74 -8.97 -14.07
N LEU A 262 1.32 -10.23 -14.16
CA LEU A 262 2.20 -11.27 -14.69
C LEU A 262 2.48 -11.02 -16.17
N ALA A 263 3.75 -11.09 -16.58
CA ALA A 263 4.18 -10.76 -17.94
C ALA A 263 3.42 -11.57 -19.01
N GLN A 264 3.12 -12.84 -18.72
CA GLN A 264 2.36 -13.73 -19.60
C GLN A 264 0.92 -13.26 -19.89
N HIS A 265 0.34 -12.38 -19.06
CA HIS A 265 -1.03 -11.88 -19.21
C HIS A 265 -1.11 -10.44 -19.74
N THR A 266 0.03 -9.82 -20.05
CA THR A 266 0.09 -8.41 -20.51
C THR A 266 -0.77 -8.14 -21.74
N ASN A 267 -0.90 -9.12 -22.64
CA ASN A 267 -1.66 -8.99 -23.88
C ASN A 267 -3.14 -9.39 -23.75
N GLU A 268 -3.61 -9.73 -22.55
CA GLU A 268 -5.02 -10.07 -22.34
C GLU A 268 -5.90 -8.81 -22.50
N PRO A 269 -7.03 -8.88 -23.22
CA PRO A 269 -7.88 -7.70 -23.48
C PRO A 269 -8.28 -6.95 -22.21
N ALA A 270 -8.60 -7.68 -21.14
CA ALA A 270 -8.99 -7.09 -19.87
C ALA A 270 -7.85 -6.32 -19.17
N VAL A 271 -6.60 -6.75 -19.37
CA VAL A 271 -5.40 -6.09 -18.84
C VAL A 271 -5.08 -4.84 -19.66
N LEU A 272 -5.16 -4.92 -20.99
CA LEU A 272 -4.98 -3.76 -21.86
C LEU A 272 -6.02 -2.67 -21.58
N ALA A 273 -7.29 -3.05 -21.37
CA ALA A 273 -8.35 -2.11 -20.99
C ALA A 273 -8.09 -1.45 -19.62
N LEU A 274 -7.50 -2.18 -18.68
CA LEU A 274 -7.09 -1.61 -17.39
C LEU A 274 -5.95 -0.61 -17.57
N ILE A 275 -4.92 -0.97 -18.35
CA ILE A 275 -3.77 -0.09 -18.65
C ILE A 275 -4.24 1.22 -19.28
N GLU A 276 -5.07 1.13 -20.33
CA GLU A 276 -5.61 2.31 -21.01
C GLU A 276 -6.40 3.21 -20.04
N SER A 277 -7.26 2.61 -19.23
CA SER A 277 -8.05 3.31 -18.22
C SER A 277 -7.17 4.05 -17.20
N LEU A 278 -6.13 3.40 -16.68
CA LEU A 278 -5.24 3.99 -15.68
C LEU A 278 -4.35 5.09 -16.26
N GLN A 279 -3.85 4.91 -17.49
CA GLN A 279 -3.04 5.92 -18.18
C GLN A 279 -3.85 7.20 -18.46
N GLN A 280 -5.14 7.07 -18.80
CA GLN A 280 -6.02 8.23 -19.01
C GLN A 280 -6.34 9.00 -17.72
N GLN A 281 -6.24 8.35 -16.56
CA GLN A 281 -6.74 8.91 -15.29
C GLN A 281 -5.65 9.46 -14.38
N ILE A 282 -4.47 8.84 -14.36
CA ILE A 282 -3.47 9.14 -13.32
C ILE A 282 -2.49 10.26 -13.79
N GLY A 283 -2.63 10.75 -15.03
CA GLY A 283 -1.74 11.73 -15.70
C GLY A 283 -2.13 13.20 -15.68
N HIS A 284 -2.99 13.61 -14.74
CA HIS A 284 -3.34 15.00 -14.51
C HIS A 284 -3.19 15.38 -13.04
#